data_AF-A0A953XI43-F1
#
_entry.id   AF-A0A953XI43-F1
#
_cell.length_a   1.000
_cell.length_b   1.000
_cell.length_c   1.000
_cell.angle_alpha   90.00
_cell.angle_beta   90.00
_cell.angle_gamma   90.00
#
_symmetry.space_group_name_H-M   'P 1'
#
loop_
_entity.id
_entity.type
_entity.pdbx_description
1 polymer ?
#
loop_
_entity_poly.entity_id
_entity_poly.type
_entity_poly.pdbx_seq_one_letter_code
_entity_poly.pdbx_strand_id
1 'polypeptide(L)'
;ERMQSDVETARRQAKEAETYWKGEMNEFQGLVAQHLLAAENAEEGSDQKLQKLMESMKVGIADKYAKLRRKANRMQKELDETKDKLTAVERILAKKEEEESRLNKIVEEMEERENVPGAKKTPAKKAATKKKAPTRKKAPAKKKPSSKKK
;
A
#
# COMPACT_ATOMS: atom_id res chain seq x y z
N GLU A 1 -69.09 -6.44 -7.35
CA GLU A 1 -68.33 -7.58 -7.90
C GLU A 1 -67.23 -7.17 -8.89
N ARG A 2 -67.52 -6.51 -10.03
CA ARG A 2 -66.47 -6.09 -11.00
C ARG A 2 -65.34 -5.25 -10.39
N MET A 3 -65.68 -4.25 -9.57
CA MET A 3 -64.71 -3.35 -8.94
C MET A 3 -63.79 -4.05 -7.92
N GLN A 4 -64.25 -5.15 -7.29
CA GLN A 4 -63.40 -5.97 -6.42
C GLN A 4 -62.49 -6.90 -7.22
N SER A 5 -62.97 -7.44 -8.35
CA SER A 5 -62.17 -8.21 -9.30
C SER A 5 -61.02 -7.38 -9.90
N ASP A 6 -61.28 -6.12 -10.24
CA ASP A 6 -60.24 -5.22 -10.78
C ASP A 6 -59.15 -4.91 -9.73
N VAL A 7 -59.55 -4.70 -8.47
CA VAL A 7 -58.61 -4.48 -7.35
C VAL A 7 -57.78 -5.72 -7.07
N GLU A 8 -58.37 -6.92 -7.10
CA GLU A 8 -57.62 -8.18 -6.94
C GLU A 8 -56.65 -8.42 -8.10
N THR A 9 -57.04 -8.06 -9.32
CA THR A 9 -56.19 -8.17 -10.51
C THR A 9 -55.00 -7.21 -10.45
N ALA A 10 -55.24 -5.94 -10.06
CA ALA A 10 -54.18 -4.97 -9.81
C ALA A 10 -53.23 -5.44 -8.68
N ARG A 11 -53.76 -6.10 -7.65
CA ARG A 11 -52.96 -6.64 -6.54
C ARG A 11 -52.10 -7.83 -6.97
N ARG A 12 -52.58 -8.67 -7.89
CA ARG A 12 -51.77 -9.73 -8.52
C ARG A 12 -50.65 -9.13 -9.37
N GLN A 13 -50.98 -8.19 -10.26
CA GLN A 13 -50.00 -7.53 -11.11
C GLN A 13 -48.92 -6.80 -10.31
N ALA A 14 -49.29 -6.14 -9.20
CA ALA A 14 -48.33 -5.50 -8.32
C ALA A 14 -47.38 -6.51 -7.66
N LYS A 15 -47.87 -7.68 -7.23
CA LYS A 15 -47.04 -8.75 -6.67
C LYS A 15 -46.12 -9.37 -7.73
N GLU A 16 -46.63 -9.60 -8.92
CA GLU A 16 -45.83 -10.12 -10.05
C GLU A 16 -44.71 -9.14 -10.42
N ALA A 17 -45.01 -7.85 -10.51
CA ALA A 17 -44.03 -6.80 -10.73
C ALA A 17 -43.00 -6.71 -9.58
N GLU A 18 -43.43 -6.81 -8.31
CA GLU A 18 -42.52 -6.84 -7.16
C GLU A 18 -41.58 -8.03 -7.22
N THR A 19 -42.08 -9.20 -7.61
CA THR A 19 -41.29 -10.43 -7.70
C THR A 19 -40.28 -10.33 -8.85
N TYR A 20 -40.70 -9.78 -9.99
CA TYR A 20 -39.83 -9.50 -11.13
C TYR A 20 -38.70 -8.53 -10.75
N TRP A 21 -39.03 -7.39 -10.14
CA TRP A 21 -38.03 -6.42 -9.69
C TRP A 21 -37.08 -6.98 -8.64
N LYS A 22 -37.56 -7.84 -7.72
CA LYS A 22 -36.69 -8.55 -6.77
C LYS A 22 -35.73 -9.50 -7.48
N GLY A 23 -36.19 -10.20 -8.51
CA GLY A 23 -35.34 -11.06 -9.35
C GLY A 23 -34.22 -10.26 -10.02
N GLU A 24 -34.59 -9.21 -10.76
CA GLU A 24 -33.66 -8.31 -11.45
C GLU A 24 -32.64 -7.67 -10.48
N MET A 25 -33.08 -7.26 -9.28
CA MET A 25 -32.18 -6.69 -8.27
C MET A 25 -31.21 -7.73 -7.69
N ASN A 26 -31.63 -8.99 -7.53
CA ASN A 26 -30.76 -10.07 -7.08
C ASN A 26 -29.70 -10.40 -8.13
N GLU A 27 -30.09 -10.46 -9.42
CA GLU A 27 -29.15 -10.66 -10.52
C GLU A 27 -28.13 -9.52 -10.59
N PHE A 28 -28.58 -8.27 -10.44
CA PHE A 28 -27.70 -7.12 -10.37
C PHE A 28 -26.71 -7.20 -9.21
N GLN A 29 -27.17 -7.57 -8.00
CA GLN A 29 -26.28 -7.78 -6.86
C GLN A 29 -25.23 -8.85 -7.14
N GLY A 30 -25.63 -9.95 -7.79
CA GLY A 30 -24.71 -11.00 -8.22
C GLY A 30 -23.64 -10.49 -9.19
N LEU A 31 -24.05 -9.67 -10.17
CA LEU A 31 -23.17 -9.14 -11.21
C LEU A 31 -22.18 -8.11 -10.64
N VAL A 32 -22.63 -7.26 -9.71
CA VAL A 32 -21.77 -6.35 -8.94
C VAL A 32 -20.79 -7.14 -8.06
N ALA A 33 -21.25 -8.17 -7.36
CA ALA A 33 -20.40 -9.01 -6.52
C ALA A 33 -19.31 -9.70 -7.34
N GLN A 34 -19.64 -10.28 -8.49
CA GLN A 34 -18.67 -10.90 -9.39
C GLN A 34 -17.61 -9.90 -9.86
N HIS A 35 -18.00 -8.70 -10.25
CA HIS A 35 -17.05 -7.68 -10.69
C HIS A 35 -16.20 -7.12 -9.55
N LEU A 36 -16.74 -7.00 -8.34
CA LEU A 36 -15.95 -6.63 -7.15
C LEU A 36 -14.93 -7.71 -6.82
N LEU A 37 -15.31 -8.98 -6.88
CA LEU A 37 -14.42 -10.10 -6.60
C LEU A 37 -13.33 -10.23 -7.68
N ALA A 38 -13.67 -10.01 -8.95
CA ALA A 38 -12.71 -9.92 -10.04
C ALA A 38 -11.74 -8.73 -9.87
N ALA A 39 -12.24 -7.59 -9.39
CA ALA A 39 -11.42 -6.42 -9.08
C ALA A 39 -10.46 -6.68 -7.90
N GLU A 40 -10.93 -7.38 -6.85
CA GLU A 40 -10.08 -7.80 -5.72
C GLU A 40 -8.98 -8.76 -6.18
N ASN A 41 -9.27 -9.64 -7.14
CA ASN A 41 -8.29 -10.54 -7.76
C ASN A 41 -7.37 -9.84 -8.78
N ALA A 42 -7.47 -8.51 -8.92
CA ALA A 42 -6.72 -7.71 -9.89
C ALA A 42 -6.89 -8.19 -11.35
N GLU A 43 -8.03 -8.80 -11.69
CA GLU A 43 -8.31 -9.18 -13.08
C GLU A 43 -8.37 -7.94 -13.98
N GLU A 44 -7.66 -8.01 -15.10
CA GLU A 44 -7.46 -6.85 -15.97
C GLU A 44 -8.79 -6.30 -16.51
N GLY A 45 -9.04 -5.02 -16.25
CA GLY A 45 -10.23 -4.32 -16.75
C GLY A 45 -11.55 -4.63 -16.05
N SER A 46 -11.60 -5.56 -15.08
CA SER A 46 -12.78 -5.83 -14.25
C SER A 46 -13.32 -4.56 -13.57
N ASP A 47 -12.39 -3.76 -13.06
CA ASP A 47 -12.58 -2.48 -12.40
C ASP A 47 -13.20 -1.39 -13.31
N GLN A 48 -12.82 -1.39 -14.59
CA GLN A 48 -13.42 -0.50 -15.58
C GLN A 48 -14.82 -0.97 -15.99
N LYS A 49 -15.04 -2.29 -16.08
CA LYS A 49 -16.35 -2.88 -16.37
C LYS A 49 -17.34 -2.57 -15.24
N LEU A 50 -16.91 -2.70 -13.99
CA LEU A 50 -17.71 -2.33 -12.82
C LEU A 50 -18.08 -0.85 -12.81
N GLN A 51 -17.10 0.03 -13.10
CA GLN A 51 -17.36 1.46 -13.18
C GLN A 51 -18.40 1.80 -14.27
N LYS A 52 -18.25 1.25 -15.48
CA LYS A 52 -19.20 1.46 -16.59
C LYS A 52 -20.59 0.94 -16.25
N LEU A 53 -20.69 -0.20 -15.58
CA LEU A 53 -21.96 -0.76 -15.13
C LEU A 53 -22.66 0.15 -14.11
N MET A 54 -21.92 0.67 -13.13
CA MET A 54 -22.49 1.59 -12.15
C MET A 54 -22.91 2.94 -12.76
N GLU A 55 -22.16 3.43 -13.75
CA GLU A 55 -22.49 4.65 -14.50
C GLU A 55 -23.73 4.46 -15.38
N SER A 56 -23.83 3.35 -16.13
CA SER A 56 -24.97 3.07 -17.01
C SER A 56 -26.28 2.95 -16.23
N MET A 57 -26.21 2.37 -15.03
CA MET A 57 -27.35 2.19 -14.14
C MET A 57 -27.64 3.40 -13.23
N LYS A 58 -26.87 4.50 -13.36
CA LYS A 58 -27.00 5.71 -12.53
C LYS A 58 -27.01 5.40 -11.02
N VAL A 59 -26.21 4.44 -10.60
CA VAL A 59 -26.08 4.07 -9.19
C VAL A 59 -25.43 5.25 -8.47
N GLY A 60 -26.08 5.80 -7.44
CA GLY A 60 -25.60 7.00 -6.72
C GLY A 60 -24.21 6.88 -6.05
N ILE A 61 -23.61 5.69 -6.09
CA ILE A 61 -22.28 5.38 -5.53
C ILE A 61 -21.18 5.40 -6.61
N ALA A 62 -21.53 5.45 -7.90
CA ALA A 62 -20.57 5.41 -9.03
C ALA A 62 -19.44 6.44 -8.87
N ASP A 63 -19.77 7.68 -8.53
CA ASP A 63 -18.80 8.76 -8.32
C ASP A 63 -17.85 8.49 -7.14
N LYS A 64 -18.35 7.89 -6.07
CA LYS A 64 -17.54 7.54 -4.89
C LYS A 64 -16.57 6.42 -5.24
N TYR A 65 -17.03 5.41 -5.93
CA TYR A 65 -16.20 4.31 -6.41
C TYR A 65 -15.11 4.83 -7.37
N ALA A 66 -15.45 5.67 -8.35
CA ALA A 66 -14.49 6.25 -9.28
C ALA A 66 -13.40 7.08 -8.56
N LYS A 67 -13.77 7.85 -7.52
CA LYS A 67 -12.81 8.58 -6.68
C LYS A 67 -11.88 7.65 -5.91
N LEU A 68 -12.42 6.62 -5.26
CA LEU A 68 -11.65 5.61 -4.53
C LEU A 68 -10.68 4.87 -5.45
N ARG A 69 -11.15 4.48 -6.64
CA ARG A 69 -10.34 3.83 -7.67
C ARG A 69 -9.15 4.68 -8.12
N ARG A 70 -9.38 5.96 -8.41
CA ARG A 70 -8.28 6.90 -8.75
C ARG A 70 -7.27 7.01 -7.61
N LYS A 71 -7.71 6.95 -6.35
CA LYS A 71 -6.81 6.97 -5.18
C LYS A 71 -6.04 5.66 -5.07
N ALA A 72 -6.70 4.51 -5.24
CA ALA A 72 -6.07 3.20 -5.23
C ALA A 72 -4.95 3.10 -6.28
N ASN A 73 -5.23 3.53 -7.52
CA ASN A 73 -4.23 3.53 -8.60
C ASN A 73 -3.01 4.41 -8.29
N ARG A 74 -3.20 5.57 -7.64
CA ARG A 74 -2.08 6.43 -7.22
C ARG A 74 -1.24 5.75 -6.15
N MET A 75 -1.89 5.17 -5.13
CA MET A 75 -1.18 4.46 -4.06
C MET A 75 -0.44 3.24 -4.59
N GLN A 76 -1.02 2.51 -5.56
CA GLN A 76 -0.36 1.38 -6.19
C GLN A 76 0.91 1.84 -6.92
N LYS A 77 0.85 2.93 -7.68
CA LYS A 77 2.02 3.51 -8.33
C LYS A 77 3.10 3.94 -7.33
N GLU A 78 2.71 4.62 -6.25
CA GLU A 78 3.64 5.00 -5.17
C GLU A 78 4.29 3.78 -4.50
N LEU A 79 3.54 2.69 -4.36
CA LEU A 79 4.02 1.43 -3.80
C LEU A 79 5.02 0.75 -4.74
N ASP A 80 4.78 0.78 -6.05
CA ASP A 80 5.73 0.24 -7.04
C ASP A 80 7.00 1.11 -7.11
N GLU A 81 6.88 2.43 -7.07
CA GLU A 81 8.05 3.34 -6.97
C GLU A 81 8.87 3.14 -5.69
N THR A 82 8.22 2.82 -4.57
CA THR A 82 8.92 2.53 -3.30
C THR A 82 9.58 1.16 -3.32
N LYS A 83 8.98 0.15 -3.95
CA LYS A 83 9.63 -1.15 -4.21
C LYS A 83 10.89 -0.99 -5.05
N ASP A 84 10.83 -0.24 -6.14
CA ASP A 84 11.99 0.00 -7.00
C ASP A 84 13.14 0.67 -6.24
N LYS A 85 12.81 1.66 -5.39
CA LYS A 85 13.79 2.31 -4.51
C LYS A 85 14.37 1.33 -3.48
N LEU A 86 13.54 0.46 -2.89
CA LEU A 86 13.99 -0.55 -1.94
C LEU A 86 14.98 -1.51 -2.62
N THR A 87 14.65 -2.04 -3.79
CA THR A 87 15.54 -2.92 -4.56
C THR A 87 16.85 -2.22 -4.94
N ALA A 88 16.82 -0.92 -5.25
CA ALA A 88 18.04 -0.16 -5.48
C ALA A 88 18.91 -0.03 -4.22
N VAL A 89 18.31 0.23 -3.06
CA VAL A 89 19.02 0.27 -1.77
C VAL A 89 19.60 -1.09 -1.42
N GLU A 90 18.86 -2.18 -1.61
CA GLU A 90 19.34 -3.54 -1.38
C GLU A 90 20.58 -3.86 -2.23
N ARG A 91 20.59 -3.45 -3.52
CA ARG A 91 21.77 -3.59 -4.38
C ARG A 91 22.97 -2.79 -3.89
N ILE A 92 22.75 -1.60 -3.35
CA ILE A 92 23.82 -0.76 -2.78
C ILE A 92 24.39 -1.41 -1.52
N LEU A 93 23.52 -1.94 -0.64
CA LEU A 93 23.94 -2.67 0.56
C LEU A 93 24.76 -3.91 0.20
N ALA A 94 24.32 -4.72 -0.76
CA ALA A 94 25.08 -5.89 -1.21
C ALA A 94 26.49 -5.52 -1.73
N LYS A 95 26.61 -4.41 -2.48
CA LYS A 95 27.92 -3.91 -2.92
C LYS A 95 28.78 -3.42 -1.75
N LYS A 96 28.17 -2.79 -0.75
CA LYS A 96 28.88 -2.33 0.45
C LYS A 96 29.39 -3.49 1.30
N GLU A 97 28.59 -4.54 1.46
CA GLU A 97 29.00 -5.77 2.14
C GLU A 97 30.17 -6.45 1.39
N GLU A 98 30.15 -6.46 0.05
CA GLU A 98 31.27 -6.97 -0.74
C GLU A 98 32.54 -6.11 -0.59
N GLU A 99 32.41 -4.78 -0.64
CA GLU A 99 33.53 -3.84 -0.38
C GLU A 99 34.11 -4.03 1.02
N GLU A 100 33.26 -4.17 2.04
CA GLU A 100 33.67 -4.41 3.42
C GLU A 100 34.39 -5.76 3.58
N SER A 101 33.89 -6.82 2.94
CA SER A 101 34.57 -8.13 2.91
C SER A 101 35.95 -8.04 2.24
N ARG A 102 36.08 -7.28 1.14
CA ARG A 102 37.37 -7.06 0.47
C ARG A 102 38.33 -6.27 1.35
N LEU A 103 37.86 -5.22 2.02
CA LEU A 103 38.67 -4.43 2.94
C LEU A 103 39.15 -5.26 4.13
N ASN A 104 38.28 -6.09 4.71
CA ASN A 104 38.66 -6.97 5.82
C ASN A 104 39.76 -7.96 5.39
N LYS A 105 39.66 -8.55 4.19
CA LYS A 105 40.73 -9.40 3.65
C LYS A 105 42.06 -8.67 3.48
N ILE A 106 42.03 -7.44 2.97
CA ILE A 106 43.25 -6.62 2.82
C ILE A 106 43.87 -6.29 4.18
N VAL A 107 43.05 -5.99 5.18
CA VAL A 107 43.51 -5.75 6.55
C VAL A 107 44.15 -7.00 7.15
N GLU A 108 43.51 -8.17 7.01
CA GLU A 108 44.08 -9.46 7.45
C GLU A 108 45.42 -9.76 6.76
N GLU A 109 45.51 -9.60 5.44
CA GLU A 109 46.76 -9.78 4.70
C GLU A 109 47.86 -8.79 5.13
N MET A 110 47.50 -7.56 5.48
CA MET A 110 48.44 -6.58 6.01
C MET A 110 48.93 -6.96 7.41
N GLU A 111 48.04 -7.40 8.30
CA GLU A 111 48.41 -7.86 9.65
C GLU A 111 49.33 -9.09 9.59
N GLU A 112 49.09 -10.01 8.65
CA GLU A 112 49.98 -11.17 8.42
C GLU A 112 51.36 -10.75 7.89
N ARG A 113 51.42 -9.76 6.99
CA ARG A 113 52.68 -9.20 6.47
C ARG A 113 53.44 -8.39 7.53
N GLU A 114 52.75 -7.72 8.45
CA GLU A 114 53.37 -7.00 9.56
C GLU A 114 53.85 -7.97 10.67
N ASN A 115 53.23 -9.16 10.79
CA ASN A 115 53.66 -10.25 11.66
C ASN A 115 54.82 -11.10 11.12
N VAL A 116 55.50 -10.67 10.04
CA VAL A 116 56.79 -11.25 9.64
C VAL A 116 57.81 -11.04 10.78
N PRO A 117 58.47 -12.10 11.29
CA PRO A 117 59.33 -12.02 12.46
C PRO A 117 60.60 -11.24 12.11
N GLY A 118 60.61 -9.93 12.35
CA GLY A 118 61.78 -9.10 12.06
C GLY A 118 61.70 -7.62 12.42
N ALA A 119 60.56 -7.09 12.87
CA ALA A 119 60.44 -5.67 13.21
C ALA A 119 60.40 -5.43 14.73
N LYS A 120 61.42 -4.72 15.22
CA LYS A 120 61.58 -4.29 16.62
C LYS A 120 60.29 -3.66 17.17
N LYS A 121 59.74 -4.28 18.22
CA LYS A 121 58.74 -3.63 19.10
C LYS A 121 59.38 -2.41 19.76
N THR A 122 58.99 -1.20 19.35
CA THR A 122 59.13 -0.01 20.19
C THR A 122 57.87 0.17 21.04
N PRO A 123 58.00 0.49 22.34
CA PRO A 123 56.87 0.45 23.25
C PRO A 123 55.87 1.57 22.99
N ALA A 124 54.61 1.17 23.04
CA ALA A 124 53.42 1.99 22.86
C ALA A 124 53.41 3.22 23.78
N LYS A 125 53.31 4.41 23.18
CA LYS A 125 52.93 5.64 23.89
C LYS A 125 51.40 5.67 23.97
N LYS A 126 50.84 5.22 25.10
CA LYS A 126 49.41 5.39 25.42
C LYS A 126 49.09 6.89 25.52
N ALA A 127 48.47 7.45 24.48
CA ALA A 127 47.77 8.72 24.59
C ALA A 127 46.29 8.43 24.88
N ALA A 128 45.94 8.56 26.15
CA ALA A 128 44.55 8.54 26.60
C ALA A 128 43.84 9.82 26.13
N THR A 129 42.94 9.71 25.16
CA THR A 129 41.96 10.76 24.87
C THR A 129 40.55 10.27 25.19
N LYS A 130 40.07 10.78 26.32
CA LYS A 130 38.71 10.75 26.85
C LYS A 130 37.64 10.81 25.75
N LYS A 131 36.76 9.81 25.71
CA LYS A 131 35.41 9.91 25.14
C LYS A 131 34.69 11.10 25.76
N LYS A 132 34.29 12.09 24.95
CA LYS A 132 33.12 12.94 25.23
C LYS A 132 32.02 12.55 24.25
N ALA A 133 30.98 11.91 24.77
CA ALA A 133 29.74 11.70 24.03
C ALA A 133 29.02 13.04 23.86
N PRO A 134 28.54 13.42 22.66
CA PRO A 134 27.56 14.48 22.55
C PRO A 134 26.15 13.92 22.77
N THR A 135 25.55 14.52 23.77
CA THR A 135 24.18 14.41 24.26
C THR A 135 23.10 14.52 23.18
N ARG A 136 22.14 13.60 23.27
CA ARG A 136 20.84 13.59 22.57
C ARG A 136 20.08 14.89 22.85
N LYS A 137 19.94 15.77 21.84
CA LYS A 137 19.05 16.94 21.93
C LYS A 137 17.59 16.49 21.77
N LYS A 138 16.80 16.76 22.81
CA LYS A 138 15.34 16.62 22.87
C LYS A 138 14.68 17.67 21.96
N ALA A 139 13.63 17.27 21.25
CA ALA A 139 12.85 18.09 20.32
C ALA A 139 12.06 19.23 21.00
N PRO A 140 11.74 20.33 20.30
CA PRO A 140 10.65 21.21 20.69
C PRO A 140 9.33 20.82 19.98
N ALA A 141 8.29 20.72 20.80
CA ALA A 141 6.92 20.40 20.43
C ALA A 141 6.30 21.42 19.47
N LYS A 142 5.67 20.95 18.39
CA LYS A 142 4.75 21.75 17.57
C LYS A 142 3.37 21.79 18.24
N LYS A 143 2.97 22.99 18.62
CA LYS A 143 1.64 23.37 19.12
C LYS A 143 0.57 23.06 18.06
N LYS A 144 -0.50 22.38 18.45
CA LYS A 144 -1.77 22.33 17.70
C LYS A 144 -2.50 23.67 17.87
N PRO A 145 -3.08 24.27 16.82
CA PRO A 145 -4.13 25.25 16.99
C PRO A 145 -5.49 24.56 17.14
N SER A 146 -6.27 25.13 18.05
CA SER A 146 -7.56 24.72 18.57
C SER A 146 -8.69 24.80 17.56
N SER A 147 -9.63 23.89 17.71
CA SER A 147 -11.02 23.96 17.24
C SER A 147 -11.66 25.33 17.48
N LYS A 148 -12.35 25.86 16.47
CA LYS A 148 -13.43 26.84 16.69
C LYS A 148 -14.64 26.43 15.84
N LYS A 149 -15.62 25.83 16.52
CA LYS A 149 -17.01 25.71 16.08
C LYS A 149 -17.62 27.12 16.05
N LYS A 150 -18.35 27.44 14.99
CA LYS A 150 -19.56 28.27 15.02
C LYS A 150 -20.53 27.67 14.01
#